data_AF-A0A6I5WRG3-F1
#
_entry.id   AF-A0A6I5WRG3-F1
#
_cell.length_a   1.000
_cell.length_b   1.000
_cell.length_c   1.000
_cell.angle_alpha   90.00
_cell.angle_beta   90.00
_cell.angle_gamma   90.00
#
_symmetry.space_group_name_H-M   'P 1'
#
loop_
_entity.id
_entity.type
_entity.pdbx_description
1 polymer ?
#
loop_
_entity_poly.entity_id
_entity_poly.type
_entity_poly.pdbx_seq_one_letter_code
_entity_poly.pdbx_strand_id
1 'polypeptide(L)' 'MSDFDPKPNGDLLSEAGAEIKGMAKEGLHHPSTKPVLIGAGVGAVAGLVLPVLSVPVGLLGGAAFMLYKRLRP' A
#
# COMPACT_ATOMS: atom_id res chain seq x y z
N MET A 1 -16.36 35.47 3.46
CA MET A 1 -16.70 34.78 2.21
C MET A 1 -15.86 33.53 2.19
N SER A 2 -16.47 32.36 2.21
CA SER A 2 -15.80 31.09 2.40
C SER A 2 -15.35 30.56 1.03
N ASP A 3 -14.04 30.46 0.80
CA ASP A 3 -13.44 29.85 -0.40
C ASP A 3 -13.57 28.32 -0.37
N PHE A 4 -14.80 27.83 -0.23
CA PHE A 4 -15.17 26.45 -0.55
C PHE A 4 -15.72 26.45 -1.97
N ASP A 5 -14.85 26.69 -2.94
CA ASP A 5 -15.16 26.38 -4.34
C ASP A 5 -14.89 24.88 -4.55
N PRO A 6 -15.93 24.02 -4.59
CA PRO A 6 -15.73 22.62 -4.90
C PRO A 6 -15.37 22.58 -6.38
N LYS A 7 -14.08 22.42 -6.70
CA LYS A 7 -13.64 22.20 -8.08
C LYS A 7 -14.56 21.16 -8.71
N PRO A 8 -15.14 21.42 -9.90
CA PRO A 8 -16.03 20.48 -10.53
C PRO A 8 -15.24 19.19 -10.70
N ASN A 9 -15.81 18.14 -10.14
CA ASN A 9 -15.45 16.73 -10.07
C ASN A 9 -15.29 16.09 -11.47
N GLY A 10 -14.56 16.76 -12.35
CA GLY A 10 -14.30 16.44 -13.74
C GLY A 10 -13.01 15.65 -13.87
N ASP A 11 -13.17 14.34 -13.72
CA ASP A 11 -12.33 13.31 -14.33
C ASP A 11 -10.91 13.13 -13.75
N LEU A 12 -10.85 12.71 -12.49
CA LEU A 12 -9.63 12.23 -11.81
C LEU A 12 -8.86 11.19 -12.64
N LEU A 13 -9.55 10.39 -13.47
CA LEU A 13 -8.92 9.43 -14.36
C LEU A 13 -8.16 10.11 -15.50
N SER A 14 -8.72 11.19 -16.04
CA SER A 14 -8.06 12.02 -17.07
C SER A 14 -6.84 12.74 -16.50
N GLU A 15 -6.94 13.32 -15.30
CA GLU A 15 -5.81 13.95 -14.62
C GLU A 15 -4.71 12.95 -14.26
N ALA A 16 -5.07 11.81 -13.65
CA ALA A 16 -4.11 10.75 -13.35
C ALA A 16 -3.47 10.18 -14.62
N GLY A 17 -4.22 10.03 -15.71
CA GLY A 17 -3.71 9.59 -17.00
C GLY A 17 -2.72 10.59 -17.61
N ALA A 18 -3.03 11.89 -17.55
CA ALA A 18 -2.13 12.95 -17.97
C ALA A 18 -0.83 12.96 -17.16
N GLU A 19 -0.93 12.76 -15.84
CA GLU A 19 0.22 12.74 -14.94
C GLU A 19 1.10 11.47 -15.11
N ILE A 20 0.49 10.30 -15.30
CA ILE A 20 1.22 9.07 -15.64
C ILE A 20 1.94 9.21 -16.98
N LYS A 21 1.28 9.83 -17.98
CA LYS A 21 1.91 10.13 -19.27
C LYS A 21 3.05 11.13 -19.13
N GLY A 22 2.93 12.10 -18.23
CA GLY A 22 4.00 13.02 -17.83
C GLY A 22 5.20 12.28 -17.24
N MET A 23 4.97 11.40 -16.27
CA MET A 23 6.02 10.53 -15.69
C MET A 23 6.68 9.64 -16.74
N ALA A 24 5.90 9.09 -17.69
CA ALA A 24 6.44 8.26 -18.76
C ALA A 24 7.33 9.04 -19.74
N LYS A 25 7.03 10.33 -19.97
CA LYS A 25 7.78 11.20 -20.88
C LYS A 25 9.03 11.80 -20.24
N GLU A 26 8.91 12.27 -19.01
CA GLU A 26 9.98 13.00 -18.29
C GLU A 26 10.80 12.08 -17.36
N GLY A 27 10.35 10.86 -17.13
CA GLY A 27 11.05 9.87 -16.33
C GLY A 27 11.34 10.35 -14.91
N LEU A 28 12.57 10.13 -14.43
CA LEU A 28 13.00 10.51 -13.07
C LEU A 28 13.07 12.04 -12.83
N HIS A 29 13.02 12.85 -13.91
CA HIS A 29 12.96 14.29 -13.80
C HIS A 29 11.55 14.80 -13.50
N HIS A 30 10.52 13.98 -13.72
CA HIS A 30 9.15 14.34 -13.36
C HIS A 30 9.00 14.39 -11.82
N PRO A 31 8.40 15.45 -11.26
CA PRO A 31 8.28 15.64 -9.81
C PRO A 31 7.54 14.50 -9.11
N SER A 32 6.57 13.88 -9.79
CA SER A 32 5.75 12.79 -9.24
C SER A 32 6.42 11.41 -9.31
N THR A 33 7.51 11.23 -10.08
CA THR A 33 8.15 9.92 -10.23
C THR A 33 8.83 9.45 -8.94
N LYS A 34 9.46 10.37 -8.19
CA LYS A 34 10.15 10.05 -6.93
C LYS A 34 9.20 9.55 -5.83
N PRO A 35 8.10 10.25 -5.49
CA PRO A 35 7.17 9.75 -4.48
C PRO A 35 6.47 8.45 -4.92
N VAL A 36 6.16 8.29 -6.20
CA VAL A 36 5.57 7.04 -6.73
C VAL A 36 6.52 5.85 -6.58
N LEU A 37 7.82 6.04 -6.86
CA LEU A 37 8.82 4.97 -6.66
C LEU A 37 8.99 4.59 -5.18
N ILE A 38 8.93 5.56 -4.26
CA ILE A 38 8.95 5.29 -2.82
C ILE A 38 7.70 4.49 -2.43
N GLY A 39 6.52 4.91 -2.89
CA GLY A 39 5.26 4.21 -2.65
C GLY A 39 5.28 2.79 -3.22
N ALA A 40 5.80 2.60 -4.43
CA ALA A 40 5.99 1.30 -5.05
C ALA A 40 6.97 0.42 -4.26
N GLY A 41 8.07 0.99 -3.75
CA GLY A 41 9.03 0.28 -2.90
C GLY A 41 8.41 -0.20 -1.60
N VAL A 42 7.64 0.65 -0.91
CA VAL A 42 6.89 0.26 0.30
C VAL A 42 5.82 -0.79 -0.03
N GLY A 43 5.08 -0.61 -1.11
CA GLY A 43 4.07 -1.57 -1.57
C GLY A 43 4.67 -2.94 -1.91
N ALA A 44 5.85 -2.97 -2.51
CA ALA A 44 6.59 -4.20 -2.78
C ALA A 44 7.05 -4.88 -1.49
N VAL A 45 7.62 -4.13 -0.54
CA VAL A 45 8.01 -4.68 0.78
C VAL A 45 6.79 -5.22 1.53
N ALA A 46 5.67 -4.49 1.55
CA ALA A 46 4.43 -4.94 2.16
C ALA A 46 3.84 -6.18 1.46
N GLY A 47 3.83 -6.20 0.12
CA GLY A 47 3.39 -7.34 -0.67
C GLY A 47 4.26 -8.59 -0.47
N LEU A 48 5.55 -8.40 -0.24
CA LEU A 48 6.49 -9.48 0.13
C LEU A 48 6.37 -9.92 1.60
N VAL A 49 5.83 -9.08 2.49
CA VAL A 49 5.51 -9.44 3.88
C VAL A 49 4.14 -10.14 3.98
N LEU A 50 3.23 -9.91 3.01
CA LEU A 50 1.91 -10.55 2.93
C LEU A 50 1.90 -12.11 2.98
N PRO A 51 3.00 -12.87 2.76
CA PRO A 51 3.08 -14.31 3.06
C PRO A 51 3.79 -14.68 4.39
N VAL A 52 4.54 -13.76 5.01
CA VAL A 52 5.49 -14.07 6.11
C VAL A 52 4.84 -14.08 7.50
N LEU A 53 3.66 -13.48 7.67
CA LEU A 53 2.92 -13.62 8.93
C LEU A 53 2.33 -15.03 9.13
N SER A 54 2.11 -15.79 8.05
CA SER A 54 1.41 -17.06 8.10
C SER A 54 2.10 -18.13 8.96
N VAL A 55 3.42 -18.25 8.84
CA VAL A 55 4.19 -19.30 9.52
C VAL A 55 4.47 -18.97 11.00
N PRO A 56 4.92 -17.77 11.38
CA PRO A 56 5.08 -17.38 12.78
C PRO A 56 3.75 -17.36 13.53
N VAL A 57 2.69 -16.85 12.91
CA VAL A 57 1.34 -16.86 13.51
C VAL A 57 0.82 -18.29 13.63
N GLY A 58 1.08 -19.14 12.63
CA GLY A 58 0.75 -20.57 12.70
C GLY A 58 1.48 -21.31 13.82
N LEU A 59 2.78 -21.07 14.01
CA LEU A 59 3.56 -21.68 15.09
C LEU A 59 3.17 -21.16 16.47
N LEU A 60 3.02 -19.85 16.63
CA LEU A 60 2.58 -19.25 17.90
C LEU A 60 1.17 -19.70 18.25
N GLY A 61 0.25 -19.70 17.28
CA GLY A 61 -1.12 -20.19 17.45
C GLY A 61 -1.17 -21.68 17.79
N GLY A 62 -0.37 -22.50 17.10
CA GLY A 62 -0.28 -23.94 17.35
C GLY A 62 0.29 -24.26 18.74
N ALA A 63 1.37 -23.59 19.14
CA ALA A 63 1.98 -23.77 20.46
C ALA A 63 1.04 -23.30 21.58
N ALA A 64 0.38 -22.16 21.41
CA ALA A 64 -0.60 -21.65 22.37
C ALA A 64 -1.80 -22.60 22.53
N PHE A 65 -2.32 -23.15 21.42
CA PHE A 65 -3.42 -24.11 21.44
C PHE A 65 -3.05 -25.39 22.19
N MET A 66 -1.87 -25.96 21.90
CA MET A 66 -1.39 -27.16 22.57
C MET A 66 -1.20 -26.94 24.08
N LEU A 67 -0.70 -25.76 24.47
CA LEU A 67 -0.56 -25.40 25.88
C LEU A 67 -1.90 -25.21 26.58
N TYR A 68 -2.88 -24.55 25.95
CA TYR A 68 -4.21 -24.35 26.53
C TYR A 68 -4.91 -25.68 26.82
N LYS A 69 -4.87 -26.63 25.88
CA LYS A 69 -5.49 -27.95 26.03
C LYS A 69 -4.84 -28.80 27.13
N ARG A 70 -3.56 -28.58 27.41
CA ARG A 70 -2.86 -29.21 28.55
C ARG A 70 -3.35 -28.64 29.89
N LEU A 71 -3.70 -27.35 29.94
CA LEU A 71 -4.10 -26.66 31.16
C LEU A 71 -5.59 -26.80 31.50
N ARG A 72 -6.43 -27.24 30.56
CA ARG A 72 -7.84 -27.61 30.80
C ARG A 72 -8.15 -28.98 30.16
N PRO A 73 -8.20 -30.07 30.94
CA PRO A 73 -8.56 -31.41 30.43
C PRO A 73 -10.02 -31.50 30.01
#